data_AF-A0A8I1ANX3-F1
#
_entry.id   AF-A0A8I1ANX3-F1
#
_cell.length_a   1.000
_cell.length_b   1.000
_cell.length_c   1.000
_cell.angle_alpha   90.00
_cell.angle_beta   90.00
_cell.angle_gamma   90.00
#
_symmetry.space_group_name_H-M   'P 1'
#
loop_
_entity.id
_entity.type
_entity.pdbx_description
1 polymer ?
#
loop_
_entity_poly.entity_id
_entity_poly.type
_entity_poly.pdbx_seq_one_letter_code
_entity_poly.pdbx_strand_id
1 'polypeptide(L)'
;MKLRHFIYLDTEKLYSISSQLFNGFTEEVISEKGNQESTDENQKMGYTKGKTLGHLYVEATKSIERRFLHDQAFVVVEENLEAQDKVLVIDSTTTNINVDSFSDYPFVKIKARVHFIDYLSLAKLLEKFNEVGKSLTYLTYQNEFESQSQLKKAIANISDRNKKAIENSKLAKLPTLEDLALESGLNINPETLEHIHNITNFAFNDELIFNQKLKGMKFNSYVNRSYLREPVSLLLKKYQFSTHKELVVFGVISQFEEKAIETNEKTDFIKFSDAINNLAEIKISLDQNISGLATGEVIIDPIAAYFE
;
A
#
# COMPACT_ATOMS: atom_id res chain seq x y z
N MET A 1 -1.83 24.95 14.11
CA MET A 1 -2.08 23.52 14.37
C MET A 1 -2.79 22.97 13.14
N LYS A 2 -2.14 22.07 12.39
CA LYS A 2 -2.81 21.36 11.29
C LYS A 2 -3.55 20.16 11.87
N LEU A 3 -4.83 20.03 11.55
CA LEU A 3 -5.61 18.85 11.89
C LEU A 3 -5.13 17.69 11.00
N ARG A 4 -4.91 16.51 11.60
CA ARG A 4 -4.43 15.33 10.88
C ARG A 4 -5.47 14.23 10.97
N HIS A 5 -5.78 13.63 9.82
CA HIS A 5 -6.66 12.47 9.75
C HIS A 5 -5.82 11.21 9.49
N PHE A 6 -5.46 10.50 10.56
CA PHE A 6 -4.68 9.27 10.48
C PHE A 6 -5.48 8.13 9.87
N ILE A 7 -4.89 7.48 8.86
CA ILE A 7 -5.41 6.23 8.29
C ILE A 7 -4.57 5.01 8.67
N TYR A 8 -3.33 5.24 9.09
CA TYR A 8 -2.39 4.22 9.53
C TYR A 8 -1.51 4.76 10.67
N LEU A 9 -1.31 3.95 11.71
CA LEU A 9 -0.32 4.23 12.75
C LEU A 9 0.19 2.92 13.36
N ASP A 10 1.45 2.60 13.11
CA ASP A 10 2.18 1.50 13.75
C ASP A 10 2.58 1.93 15.17
N THR A 11 1.75 1.53 16.13
CA THR A 11 1.95 1.91 17.53
C THR A 11 3.19 1.28 18.13
N GLU A 12 3.61 0.10 17.67
CA GLU A 12 4.79 -0.58 18.21
C GLU A 12 6.07 0.16 17.81
N LYS A 13 6.19 0.54 16.53
CA LYS A 13 7.30 1.38 16.07
C LYS A 13 7.30 2.74 16.75
N LEU A 14 6.14 3.36 16.88
CA LEU A 14 6.00 4.63 17.60
C LEU A 14 6.54 4.52 19.03
N TYR A 15 6.22 3.45 19.75
CA TYR A 15 6.72 3.25 21.11
C TYR A 15 8.23 2.99 21.15
N SER A 16 8.77 2.20 20.22
CA SER A 16 10.21 1.97 20.15
C SER A 16 10.97 3.27 19.92
N ILE A 17 10.54 4.08 18.96
CA ILE A 17 11.15 5.38 18.64
C ILE A 17 10.99 6.35 19.82
N SER A 18 9.79 6.44 20.40
CA SER A 18 9.54 7.26 21.57
C SER A 18 10.47 6.88 22.73
N SER A 19 10.70 5.59 22.96
CA SER A 19 11.63 5.17 24.02
C SER A 19 13.05 5.63 23.71
N GLN A 20 13.53 5.53 22.48
CA GLN A 20 14.89 5.96 22.12
C GLN A 20 15.06 7.50 22.22
N LEU A 21 14.05 8.26 21.81
CA LEU A 21 14.08 9.72 21.87
C LEU A 21 14.01 10.26 23.30
N PHE A 22 13.28 9.57 24.19
CA PHE A 22 12.94 10.09 25.52
C PHE A 22 13.47 9.23 26.69
N ASN A 23 14.19 8.13 26.46
CA ASN A 23 14.82 7.34 27.54
C ASN A 23 15.98 8.06 28.23
N GLY A 24 16.48 9.18 27.67
CA GLY A 24 17.33 10.13 28.41
C GLY A 24 16.56 10.98 29.43
N PHE A 25 15.23 11.08 29.31
CA PHE A 25 14.35 11.84 30.20
C PHE A 25 13.75 10.98 31.33
N THR A 26 13.70 9.65 31.18
CA THR A 26 13.15 8.77 32.23
C THR A 26 14.03 8.70 33.48
N GLU A 27 15.35 8.87 33.38
CA GLU A 27 16.20 9.03 34.58
C GLU A 27 15.86 10.31 35.36
N GLU A 28 15.54 11.40 34.65
CA GLU A 28 15.12 12.67 35.27
C GLU A 28 13.77 12.52 35.99
N VAL A 29 12.78 11.85 35.39
CA VAL A 29 11.46 11.65 36.01
C VAL A 29 11.50 10.63 37.16
N ILE A 30 12.37 9.62 37.10
CA ILE A 30 12.56 8.66 38.20
C ILE A 30 13.32 9.34 39.36
N SER A 31 14.29 10.21 39.07
CA SER A 31 14.97 11.00 40.12
C SER A 31 14.05 12.05 40.76
N GLU A 32 13.13 12.67 40.00
CA GLU A 32 12.10 13.55 40.55
C GLU A 32 11.10 12.79 41.44
N LYS A 33 10.69 11.56 41.07
CA LYS A 33 9.84 10.72 41.92
C LYS A 33 10.54 10.24 43.20
N GLY A 34 11.87 10.10 43.19
CA GLY A 34 12.64 9.87 44.41
C GLY A 34 12.60 11.06 45.39
N ASN A 35 12.31 12.27 44.91
CA ASN A 35 12.22 13.49 45.71
C ASN A 35 10.78 13.95 46.02
N GLN A 36 9.76 13.40 45.35
CA GLN A 36 8.36 13.85 45.48
C GLN A 36 7.48 13.01 46.42
N GLU A 37 8.00 11.99 47.13
CA GLU A 37 7.25 11.31 48.20
C GLU A 37 7.17 12.11 49.52
N SER A 38 7.48 13.41 49.50
CA SER A 38 7.16 14.30 50.62
C SER A 38 6.47 15.57 50.13
N THR A 39 5.30 15.83 50.71
CA THR A 39 4.45 17.03 50.62
C THR A 39 3.45 17.09 49.46
N ASP A 40 2.30 16.45 49.70
CA ASP A 40 1.01 17.02 49.33
C ASP A 40 0.85 18.40 49.99
N GLU A 41 0.62 19.44 49.19
CA GLU A 41 -0.49 20.41 49.35
C GLU A 41 -0.22 21.71 48.55
N ASN A 42 -1.26 22.14 47.81
CA ASN A 42 -1.51 23.51 47.36
C ASN A 42 -0.47 24.21 46.47
N GLN A 43 -0.54 24.01 45.15
CA GLN A 43 -0.17 25.08 44.21
C GLN A 43 -1.14 25.22 43.03
N LYS A 44 -1.60 26.47 42.87
CA LYS A 44 -2.54 26.98 41.88
C LYS A 44 -2.10 26.63 40.45
N MET A 45 -3.06 26.14 39.67
CA MET A 45 -2.92 25.91 38.22
C MET A 45 -2.54 27.19 37.48
N GLY A 46 -1.23 27.37 37.26
CA GLY A 46 -0.70 28.18 36.18
C GLY A 46 -0.69 27.36 34.89
N TYR A 47 -1.14 27.96 33.80
CA TYR A 47 -1.09 27.38 32.45
C TYR A 47 0.37 27.30 31.98
N THR A 48 1.10 26.28 32.39
CA THR A 48 2.46 25.97 31.92
C THR A 48 2.46 24.66 31.16
N LYS A 49 2.98 24.73 29.94
CA LYS A 49 3.19 23.65 28.95
C LYS A 49 4.12 22.55 29.50
N GLY A 50 3.62 21.76 30.46
CA GLY A 50 4.46 20.86 31.25
C GLY A 50 3.76 19.58 31.67
N LYS A 51 2.74 19.11 30.94
CA LYS A 51 2.42 17.68 30.98
C LYS A 51 3.56 16.98 30.25
N THR A 52 4.56 16.54 31.00
CA THR A 52 5.72 15.81 30.52
C THR A 52 5.26 14.62 29.69
N LEU A 53 5.81 14.46 28.48
CA LEU A 53 5.48 13.36 27.57
C LEU A 53 5.61 11.97 28.19
N GLY A 54 6.48 11.83 29.22
CA GLY A 54 6.55 10.63 30.04
C GLY A 54 5.23 10.28 30.74
N HIS A 55 4.43 11.26 31.13
CA HIS A 55 3.09 11.04 31.68
C HIS A 55 2.12 10.52 30.62
N LEU A 56 2.12 11.11 29.41
CA LEU A 56 1.32 10.62 28.27
C LEU A 56 1.73 9.19 27.87
N TYR A 57 3.03 8.87 27.94
CA TYR A 57 3.59 7.54 27.71
C TYR A 57 3.08 6.50 28.74
N VAL A 58 3.16 6.83 30.04
CA VAL A 58 2.68 5.97 31.14
C VAL A 58 1.15 5.81 31.12
N GLU A 59 0.43 6.82 30.67
CA GLU A 59 -1.04 6.82 30.62
C GLU A 59 -1.58 6.08 29.39
N ALA A 60 -0.92 6.22 28.23
CA ALA A 60 -1.22 5.48 27.00
C ALA A 60 -0.94 3.98 27.10
N THR A 61 0.08 3.58 27.88
CA THR A 61 0.38 2.17 28.16
C THR A 61 -0.60 1.53 29.15
N LYS A 62 -1.25 2.32 30.01
CA LYS A 62 -2.11 1.83 31.10
C LYS A 62 -3.62 1.76 30.80
N SER A 63 -4.15 2.47 29.80
CA SER A 63 -5.61 2.56 29.60
C SER A 63 -6.05 2.34 28.15
N ILE A 64 -7.30 1.91 27.96
CA ILE A 64 -7.93 1.52 26.69
C ILE A 64 -8.50 2.74 25.92
N GLU A 65 -8.35 3.96 26.44
CA GLU A 65 -8.66 5.23 25.73
C GLU A 65 -7.59 5.59 24.67
N ARG A 66 -7.24 4.60 23.85
CA ARG A 66 -5.95 4.40 23.17
C ARG A 66 -5.66 5.30 21.96
N ARG A 67 -6.65 5.59 21.12
CA ARG A 67 -6.36 6.13 19.77
C ARG A 67 -5.89 7.59 19.75
N PHE A 68 -6.60 8.46 20.47
CA PHE A 68 -6.27 9.90 20.52
C PHE A 68 -4.89 10.14 21.13
N LEU A 69 -4.53 9.36 22.15
CA LEU A 69 -3.21 9.44 22.79
C LEU A 69 -2.09 9.01 21.84
N HIS A 70 -2.29 7.98 21.01
CA HIS A 70 -1.28 7.57 20.03
C HIS A 70 -1.09 8.62 18.92
N ASP A 71 -2.17 9.25 18.45
CA ASP A 71 -2.08 10.31 17.45
C ASP A 71 -1.29 11.51 18.00
N GLN A 72 -1.57 11.92 19.24
CA GLN A 72 -0.84 12.99 19.90
C GLN A 72 0.62 12.61 20.18
N ALA A 73 0.89 11.37 20.61
CA ALA A 73 2.24 10.88 20.81
C ALA A 73 3.06 10.90 19.50
N PHE A 74 2.44 10.48 18.38
CA PHE A 74 3.07 10.57 17.07
C PHE A 74 3.38 12.01 16.67
N VAL A 75 2.44 12.95 16.85
CA VAL A 75 2.67 14.37 16.55
C VAL A 75 3.93 14.88 17.26
N VAL A 76 4.07 14.56 18.55
CA VAL A 76 5.24 15.04 19.31
C VAL A 76 6.53 14.35 18.90
N VAL A 77 6.51 13.05 18.61
CA VAL A 77 7.68 12.33 18.07
C VAL A 77 8.12 12.94 16.74
N GLU A 78 7.18 13.19 15.83
CA GLU A 78 7.47 13.79 14.52
C GLU A 78 8.04 15.21 14.68
N GLU A 79 7.40 16.08 15.47
CA GLU A 79 7.88 17.44 15.72
C GLU A 79 9.29 17.46 16.33
N ASN A 80 9.59 16.51 17.23
CA ASN A 80 10.91 16.40 17.85
C ASN A 80 11.97 15.95 16.84
N LEU A 81 11.67 14.97 15.99
CA LEU A 81 12.57 14.50 14.93
C LEU A 81 12.80 15.59 13.88
N GLU A 82 11.76 16.33 13.48
CA GLU A 82 11.88 17.47 12.57
C GLU A 82 12.74 18.58 13.18
N ALA A 83 12.56 18.90 14.46
CA ALA A 83 13.36 19.90 15.17
C ALA A 83 14.84 19.53 15.31
N GLN A 84 15.16 18.23 15.28
CA GLN A 84 16.54 17.70 15.32
C GLN A 84 17.14 17.48 13.93
N ASP A 85 16.47 17.91 12.85
CA ASP A 85 16.90 17.71 11.46
C ASP A 85 17.13 16.22 11.12
N LYS A 86 16.25 15.36 11.64
CA LYS A 86 16.31 13.88 11.44
C LYS A 86 15.33 13.38 10.38
N VAL A 87 14.58 14.27 9.74
CA VAL A 87 13.51 13.92 8.80
C VAL A 87 13.78 14.54 7.44
N LEU A 88 13.97 13.70 6.41
CA LEU A 88 13.97 14.12 5.03
C LEU A 88 12.52 14.40 4.59
N VAL A 89 12.20 15.67 4.32
CA VAL A 89 10.87 16.08 3.86
C VAL A 89 10.84 16.14 2.33
N ILE A 90 9.91 15.38 1.74
CA ILE A 90 9.73 15.25 0.29
C ILE A 90 8.28 15.62 -0.06
N ASP A 91 8.07 16.69 -0.81
CA ASP A 91 6.74 17.13 -1.22
C ASP A 91 6.72 17.82 -2.60
N SER A 92 5.56 18.34 -2.99
CA SER A 92 5.39 19.02 -4.29
C SER A 92 6.38 20.18 -4.55
N THR A 93 6.93 20.80 -3.50
CA THR A 93 7.91 21.89 -3.56
C THR A 93 9.35 21.41 -3.71
N THR A 94 9.63 20.13 -3.40
CA THR A 94 10.95 19.52 -3.62
C THR A 94 11.32 19.58 -5.10
N THR A 95 12.40 20.28 -5.42
CA THR A 95 12.83 20.53 -6.81
C THR A 95 13.55 19.33 -7.43
N ASN A 96 14.44 18.70 -6.66
CA ASN A 96 15.14 17.49 -7.04
C ASN A 96 15.27 16.57 -5.83
N ILE A 97 15.18 15.26 -6.04
CA ILE A 97 15.34 14.26 -4.99
C ILE A 97 16.72 13.63 -5.19
N ASN A 98 17.65 13.92 -4.28
CA ASN A 98 18.98 13.33 -4.31
C ASN A 98 18.96 11.99 -3.57
N VAL A 99 19.28 10.89 -4.25
CA VAL A 99 19.32 9.55 -3.65
C VAL A 99 20.34 9.47 -2.52
N ASP A 100 21.47 10.19 -2.61
CA ASP A 100 22.50 10.21 -1.56
C ASP A 100 21.93 10.70 -0.21
N SER A 101 20.92 11.58 -0.25
CA SER A 101 20.27 12.09 0.97
C SER A 101 19.48 11.04 1.74
N PHE A 102 19.12 9.90 1.12
CA PHE A 102 18.38 8.84 1.81
C PHE A 102 19.20 8.19 2.92
N SER A 103 20.52 8.22 2.82
CA SER A 103 21.43 7.70 3.85
C SER A 103 21.73 8.72 4.96
N ASP A 104 21.52 10.01 4.69
CA ASP A 104 21.81 11.10 5.64
C ASP A 104 20.72 11.27 6.70
N TYR A 105 19.47 10.87 6.37
CA TYR A 105 18.32 11.04 7.25
C TYR A 105 17.74 9.70 7.69
N PRO A 106 17.57 9.45 9.00
CA PRO A 106 16.99 8.21 9.49
C PRO A 106 15.48 8.08 9.21
N PHE A 107 14.79 9.20 8.97
CA PHE A 107 13.36 9.21 8.68
C PHE A 107 13.06 9.98 7.40
N VAL A 108 11.98 9.59 6.72
CA VAL A 108 11.44 10.27 5.56
C VAL A 108 9.97 10.63 5.79
N LYS A 109 9.58 11.82 5.34
CA LYS A 109 8.22 12.31 5.31
C LYS A 109 7.87 12.69 3.89
N ILE A 110 7.09 11.86 3.22
CA ILE A 110 6.63 12.11 1.86
C ILE A 110 5.18 12.57 1.83
N LYS A 111 4.92 13.69 1.15
CA LYS A 111 3.59 14.19 0.84
C LYS A 111 3.35 14.21 -0.66
N ALA A 112 2.51 13.29 -1.13
CA ALA A 112 2.18 13.15 -2.54
C ALA A 112 0.84 12.42 -2.74
N ARG A 113 0.32 12.47 -3.97
CA ARG A 113 -0.85 11.66 -4.35
C ARG A 113 -0.53 10.16 -4.20
N VAL A 114 -1.47 9.44 -3.62
CA VAL A 114 -1.33 8.01 -3.32
C VAL A 114 -2.23 7.16 -4.23
N HIS A 115 -1.68 6.04 -4.68
CA HIS A 115 -2.43 4.91 -5.21
C HIS A 115 -2.33 3.75 -4.21
N PHE A 116 -3.46 3.18 -3.85
CA PHE A 116 -3.50 2.02 -2.98
C PHE A 116 -3.49 0.76 -3.83
N ILE A 117 -2.49 -0.09 -3.60
CA ILE A 117 -2.34 -1.38 -4.29
C ILE A 117 -2.65 -2.47 -3.26
N ASP A 118 -3.82 -3.10 -3.40
CA ASP A 118 -4.29 -4.18 -2.54
C ASP A 118 -4.20 -5.51 -3.29
N TYR A 119 -3.11 -6.25 -3.07
CA TYR A 119 -2.87 -7.50 -3.80
C TYR A 119 -3.88 -8.59 -3.48
N LEU A 120 -4.43 -8.60 -2.26
CA LEU A 120 -5.52 -9.50 -1.89
C LEU A 120 -6.77 -9.25 -2.73
N SER A 121 -7.12 -7.98 -2.99
CA SER A 121 -8.24 -7.63 -3.84
C SER A 121 -7.94 -7.87 -5.32
N LEU A 122 -6.69 -7.65 -5.75
CA LEU A 122 -6.25 -7.94 -7.11
C LEU A 122 -6.31 -9.43 -7.43
N ALA A 123 -5.85 -10.30 -6.53
CA ALA A 123 -5.94 -11.75 -6.70
C ALA A 123 -7.40 -12.22 -6.90
N LYS A 124 -8.32 -11.73 -6.06
CA LYS A 124 -9.75 -12.01 -6.19
C LYS A 124 -10.33 -11.51 -7.52
N LEU A 125 -9.87 -10.35 -8.00
CA LEU A 125 -10.27 -9.84 -9.31
C LEU A 125 -9.77 -10.76 -10.42
N LEU A 126 -8.51 -11.21 -10.37
CA LEU A 126 -7.94 -12.10 -11.38
C LEU A 126 -8.71 -13.43 -11.46
N GLU A 127 -9.10 -14.01 -10.32
CA GLU A 127 -9.93 -15.23 -10.28
C GLU A 127 -11.25 -15.08 -11.04
N LYS A 128 -11.83 -13.86 -11.03
CA LYS A 128 -13.14 -13.54 -11.60
C LYS A 128 -13.09 -12.65 -12.84
N PHE A 129 -11.91 -12.39 -13.38
CA PHE A 129 -11.71 -11.34 -14.38
C PHE A 129 -12.58 -11.54 -15.61
N ASN A 130 -12.54 -12.74 -16.21
CA ASN A 130 -13.32 -13.05 -17.41
C ASN A 130 -14.83 -13.08 -17.14
N GLU A 131 -15.28 -13.53 -15.96
CA GLU A 131 -16.70 -13.55 -15.59
C GLU A 131 -17.24 -12.12 -15.46
N VAL A 132 -16.51 -11.26 -14.75
CA VAL A 132 -16.86 -9.84 -14.59
C VAL A 132 -16.79 -9.12 -15.93
N GLY A 133 -15.73 -9.35 -16.71
CA GLY A 133 -15.53 -8.73 -18.00
C GLY A 133 -16.62 -9.08 -19.01
N LYS A 134 -17.00 -10.36 -19.13
CA LYS A 134 -18.16 -10.77 -19.94
C LYS A 134 -19.46 -10.12 -19.48
N SER A 135 -19.67 -10.02 -18.17
CA SER A 135 -20.87 -9.39 -17.62
C SER A 135 -20.93 -7.89 -17.96
N LEU A 136 -19.82 -7.18 -17.83
CA LEU A 136 -19.70 -5.77 -18.23
C LEU A 136 -19.92 -5.58 -19.73
N THR A 137 -19.33 -6.43 -20.57
CA THR A 137 -19.53 -6.41 -22.02
C THR A 137 -21.00 -6.65 -22.37
N TYR A 138 -21.65 -7.61 -21.73
CA TYR A 138 -23.08 -7.88 -21.98
C TYR A 138 -23.95 -6.65 -21.66
N LEU A 139 -23.71 -6.01 -20.51
CA LEU A 139 -24.45 -4.80 -20.13
C LEU A 139 -24.15 -3.62 -21.06
N THR A 140 -22.92 -3.51 -21.56
CA THR A 140 -22.51 -2.45 -22.49
C THR A 140 -23.17 -2.59 -23.86
N TYR A 141 -23.28 -3.82 -24.37
CA TYR A 141 -23.83 -4.13 -25.70
C TYR A 141 -25.22 -4.79 -25.65
N GLN A 142 -26.00 -4.51 -24.60
CA GLN A 142 -27.28 -5.18 -24.37
C GLN A 142 -28.25 -5.00 -25.55
N ASN A 143 -28.32 -3.79 -26.11
CA ASN A 143 -29.23 -3.45 -27.21
C ASN A 143 -28.90 -4.22 -28.49
N GLU A 144 -27.61 -4.41 -28.76
CA GLU A 144 -27.10 -5.18 -29.88
C GLU A 144 -27.49 -6.65 -29.74
N PHE A 145 -27.33 -7.23 -28.54
CA PHE A 145 -27.73 -8.62 -28.29
C PHE A 145 -29.25 -8.82 -28.36
N GLU A 146 -30.04 -7.84 -27.89
CA GLU A 146 -31.49 -7.86 -28.07
C GLU A 146 -31.88 -7.82 -29.55
N SER A 147 -31.24 -6.94 -30.33
CA SER A 147 -31.44 -6.84 -31.78
C SER A 147 -31.06 -8.13 -32.50
N GLN A 148 -29.94 -8.75 -32.13
CA GLN A 148 -29.54 -10.06 -32.64
C GLN A 148 -30.54 -11.17 -32.29
N SER A 149 -31.12 -11.14 -31.09
CA SER A 149 -32.15 -12.10 -30.64
C SER A 149 -33.44 -11.94 -31.43
N GLN A 150 -33.87 -10.71 -31.70
CA GLN A 150 -35.02 -10.42 -32.55
C GLN A 150 -34.78 -10.88 -34.00
N LEU A 151 -33.58 -10.62 -34.54
CA LEU A 151 -33.18 -11.10 -35.87
C LEU A 151 -33.20 -12.64 -35.94
N LYS A 152 -32.69 -13.34 -34.92
CA LYS A 152 -32.77 -14.82 -34.82
C LYS A 152 -34.21 -15.32 -34.90
N LYS A 153 -35.14 -14.68 -34.18
CA LYS A 153 -36.58 -15.03 -34.22
C LYS A 153 -37.19 -14.77 -35.60
N ALA A 154 -36.85 -13.65 -36.24
CA ALA A 154 -37.32 -13.33 -37.59
C ALA A 154 -36.83 -14.34 -38.63
N ILE A 155 -35.55 -14.74 -38.57
CA ILE A 155 -34.95 -15.76 -39.46
C ILE A 155 -35.63 -17.12 -39.29
N ALA A 156 -36.02 -17.49 -38.06
CA ALA A 156 -36.70 -18.76 -37.80
C ALA A 156 -38.01 -18.89 -38.60
N ASN A 157 -38.72 -17.78 -38.81
CA ASN A 157 -40.00 -17.70 -39.52
C ASN A 157 -39.87 -17.65 -41.07
N ILE A 158 -38.65 -17.57 -41.62
CA ILE A 158 -38.44 -17.56 -43.07
C ILE A 158 -38.67 -18.97 -43.65
N SER A 159 -39.64 -19.11 -44.56
CA SER A 159 -39.94 -20.37 -45.26
C SER A 159 -38.96 -20.68 -46.40
N ASP A 160 -38.47 -19.64 -47.09
CA ASP A 160 -37.53 -19.78 -48.21
C ASP A 160 -36.14 -20.18 -47.70
N ARG A 161 -35.70 -21.38 -48.07
CA ARG A 161 -34.42 -21.98 -47.63
C ARG A 161 -33.21 -21.14 -48.06
N ASN A 162 -33.23 -20.56 -49.24
CA ASN A 162 -32.11 -19.77 -49.76
C ASN A 162 -32.01 -18.44 -49.01
N LYS A 163 -33.13 -17.75 -48.81
CA LYS A 163 -33.17 -16.51 -48.02
C LYS A 163 -32.76 -16.75 -46.57
N LYS A 164 -33.23 -17.84 -45.96
CA LYS A 164 -32.86 -18.24 -44.60
C LYS A 164 -31.36 -18.49 -44.46
N ALA A 165 -30.73 -19.14 -45.45
CA ALA A 165 -29.29 -19.37 -45.45
C ALA A 165 -28.49 -18.05 -45.54
N ILE A 166 -28.93 -17.11 -46.37
CA ILE A 166 -28.29 -15.78 -46.50
C ILE A 166 -28.34 -15.02 -45.17
N GLU A 167 -29.50 -14.94 -44.53
CA GLU A 167 -29.65 -14.21 -43.27
C GLU A 167 -28.91 -14.88 -42.10
N ASN A 168 -28.88 -16.22 -42.05
CA ASN A 168 -28.03 -16.95 -41.09
C ASN A 168 -26.54 -16.65 -41.29
N SER A 169 -26.07 -16.53 -42.54
CA SER A 169 -24.68 -16.16 -42.82
C SER A 169 -24.35 -14.74 -42.35
N LYS A 170 -25.29 -13.79 -42.48
CA LYS A 170 -25.11 -12.43 -41.95
C LYS A 170 -25.05 -12.43 -40.42
N LEU A 171 -25.98 -13.13 -39.77
CA LEU A 171 -26.01 -13.28 -38.32
C LEU A 171 -24.72 -13.89 -37.76
N ALA A 172 -24.16 -14.89 -38.45
CA ALA A 172 -22.92 -15.55 -38.05
C ALA A 172 -21.66 -14.67 -38.16
N LYS A 173 -21.75 -13.53 -38.85
CA LYS A 173 -20.66 -12.53 -38.94
C LYS A 173 -20.72 -11.47 -37.85
N LEU A 174 -21.81 -11.41 -37.08
CA LEU A 174 -21.91 -10.48 -35.97
C LEU A 174 -21.02 -10.97 -34.83
N PRO A 175 -20.35 -10.05 -34.10
CA PRO A 175 -19.41 -10.42 -33.07
C PRO A 175 -20.14 -11.10 -31.90
N THR A 176 -19.48 -12.10 -31.32
CA THR A 176 -19.94 -12.76 -30.11
C THR A 176 -19.63 -11.92 -28.87
N LEU A 177 -20.20 -12.31 -27.72
CA LEU A 177 -19.87 -11.69 -26.44
C LEU A 177 -18.38 -11.83 -26.13
N GLU A 178 -17.82 -13.01 -26.40
CA GLU A 178 -16.41 -13.29 -26.25
C GLU A 178 -15.55 -12.38 -27.13
N ASP A 179 -15.91 -12.19 -28.39
CA ASP A 179 -15.17 -11.32 -29.33
C ASP A 179 -15.14 -9.88 -28.81
N LEU A 180 -16.31 -9.34 -28.44
CA LEU A 180 -16.43 -7.97 -27.92
C LEU A 180 -15.68 -7.79 -26.59
N ALA A 181 -15.70 -8.81 -25.73
CA ALA A 181 -14.98 -8.78 -24.46
C ALA A 181 -13.46 -8.82 -24.67
N LEU A 182 -12.97 -9.62 -25.63
CA LEU A 182 -11.56 -9.66 -26.03
C LEU A 182 -11.11 -8.32 -26.62
N GLU A 183 -11.88 -7.75 -27.55
CA GLU A 183 -11.60 -6.44 -28.17
C GLU A 183 -11.52 -5.31 -27.14
N SER A 184 -12.34 -5.39 -26.09
CA SER A 184 -12.38 -4.40 -25.00
C SER A 184 -11.32 -4.64 -23.91
N GLY A 185 -10.48 -5.68 -24.03
CA GLY A 185 -9.51 -6.06 -23.01
C GLY A 185 -10.13 -6.61 -21.71
N LEU A 186 -11.41 -7.01 -21.76
CA LEU A 186 -12.20 -7.54 -20.64
C LEU A 186 -12.28 -9.08 -20.66
N ASN A 187 -11.43 -9.71 -21.46
CA ASN A 187 -11.29 -11.15 -21.49
C ASN A 187 -9.83 -11.46 -21.79
N ILE A 188 -9.23 -12.33 -20.98
CA ILE A 188 -7.85 -12.80 -21.11
C ILE A 188 -7.90 -14.31 -21.26
N ASN A 189 -6.95 -14.89 -21.99
CA ASN A 189 -6.81 -16.33 -22.07
C ASN A 189 -6.77 -16.95 -20.63
N PRO A 190 -7.60 -17.96 -20.33
CA PRO A 190 -7.70 -18.53 -18.98
C PRO A 190 -6.37 -19.05 -18.40
N GLU A 191 -5.51 -19.67 -19.22
CA GLU A 191 -4.19 -20.18 -18.80
C GLU A 191 -3.25 -19.02 -18.43
N THR A 192 -3.26 -17.94 -19.23
CA THR A 192 -2.51 -16.73 -18.91
C THR A 192 -2.97 -16.11 -17.60
N LEU A 193 -4.29 -16.04 -17.39
CA LEU A 193 -4.88 -15.49 -16.18
C LEU A 193 -4.53 -16.33 -14.94
N GLU A 194 -4.53 -17.65 -15.06
CA GLU A 194 -4.12 -18.58 -14.02
C GLU A 194 -2.64 -18.38 -13.63
N HIS A 195 -1.74 -18.26 -14.60
CA HIS A 195 -0.33 -18.00 -14.33
C HIS A 195 -0.09 -16.65 -13.64
N ILE A 196 -0.77 -15.58 -14.08
CA ILE A 196 -0.69 -14.27 -13.43
C ILE A 196 -1.22 -14.34 -12.00
N HIS A 197 -2.35 -15.01 -11.79
CA HIS A 197 -2.95 -15.20 -10.47
C HIS A 197 -2.01 -15.98 -9.52
N ASN A 198 -1.38 -17.05 -10.00
CA ASN A 198 -0.45 -17.85 -9.21
C ASN A 198 0.79 -17.05 -8.79
N ILE A 199 1.39 -16.29 -9.71
CA ILE A 199 2.51 -15.38 -9.40
C ILE A 199 2.06 -14.32 -8.40
N THR A 200 0.89 -13.72 -8.62
CA THR A 200 0.37 -12.65 -7.76
C THR A 200 0.17 -13.13 -6.33
N ASN A 201 -0.48 -14.29 -6.15
CA ASN A 201 -0.70 -14.88 -4.83
C ASN A 201 0.60 -15.30 -4.14
N PHE A 202 1.52 -15.92 -4.88
CA PHE A 202 2.77 -16.40 -4.32
C PHE A 202 3.67 -15.24 -3.85
N ALA A 203 3.83 -14.22 -4.70
CA ALA A 203 4.80 -13.17 -4.44
C ALA A 203 4.30 -12.06 -3.52
N PHE A 204 3.03 -11.68 -3.64
CA PHE A 204 2.48 -10.52 -2.94
C PHE A 204 1.43 -10.87 -1.88
N ASN A 205 0.88 -12.10 -1.90
CA ASN A 205 -0.06 -12.61 -0.91
C ASN A 205 -1.14 -11.59 -0.46
N ASP A 206 -1.04 -11.08 0.76
CA ASP A 206 -1.95 -10.11 1.36
C ASP A 206 -1.33 -8.72 1.54
N GLU A 207 -0.29 -8.40 0.78
CA GLU A 207 0.37 -7.10 0.84
C GLU A 207 -0.59 -5.96 0.45
N LEU A 208 -0.41 -4.84 1.16
CA LEU A 208 -1.06 -3.57 0.88
C LEU A 208 0.03 -2.51 0.75
N ILE A 209 0.09 -1.86 -0.41
CA ILE A 209 1.10 -0.85 -0.69
C ILE A 209 0.44 0.52 -0.86
N PHE A 210 0.99 1.52 -0.17
CA PHE A 210 0.72 2.93 -0.48
C PHE A 210 1.79 3.38 -1.48
N ASN A 211 1.39 3.47 -2.74
CA ASN A 211 2.25 3.88 -3.83
C ASN A 211 2.13 5.39 -4.06
N GLN A 212 3.21 6.13 -3.84
CA GLN A 212 3.30 7.55 -4.12
C GLN A 212 4.31 7.80 -5.24
N LYS A 213 3.98 8.70 -6.17
CA LYS A 213 4.89 9.07 -7.27
C LYS A 213 5.14 10.56 -7.23
N LEU A 214 6.41 10.94 -7.25
CA LEU A 214 6.82 12.33 -7.17
C LEU A 214 8.18 12.53 -7.86
N LYS A 215 8.26 13.54 -8.74
CA LYS A 215 9.48 13.91 -9.48
C LYS A 215 10.22 12.73 -10.15
N GLY A 216 9.48 11.80 -10.75
CA GLY A 216 10.06 10.64 -11.44
C GLY A 216 10.47 9.49 -10.51
N MET A 217 10.38 9.67 -9.19
CA MET A 217 10.60 8.61 -8.21
C MET A 217 9.28 7.99 -7.75
N LYS A 218 9.38 6.72 -7.36
CA LYS A 218 8.28 5.91 -6.87
C LYS A 218 8.58 5.50 -5.43
N PHE A 219 7.71 5.89 -4.51
CA PHE A 219 7.80 5.56 -3.10
C PHE A 219 6.73 4.52 -2.78
N ASN A 220 7.17 3.38 -2.30
CA ASN A 220 6.33 2.25 -1.95
C ASN A 220 6.40 2.02 -0.45
N SER A 221 5.26 2.22 0.23
CA SER A 221 5.15 1.91 1.65
C SER A 221 4.34 0.62 1.82
N TYR A 222 4.98 -0.42 2.34
CA TYR A 222 4.31 -1.68 2.66
C TYR A 222 3.63 -1.55 4.03
N VAL A 223 2.32 -1.68 4.04
CA VAL A 223 1.48 -1.33 5.18
C VAL A 223 0.95 -2.59 5.84
N ASN A 224 1.18 -2.73 7.15
CA ASN A 224 0.53 -3.78 7.91
C ASN A 224 -0.95 -3.45 8.13
N ARG A 225 -1.84 -4.30 7.63
CA ARG A 225 -3.30 -4.10 7.71
C ARG A 225 -3.81 -3.98 9.16
N SER A 226 -3.13 -4.56 10.14
CA SER A 226 -3.53 -4.51 11.55
C SER A 226 -3.45 -3.10 12.17
N TYR A 227 -2.62 -2.22 11.61
CA TYR A 227 -2.40 -0.86 12.09
C TYR A 227 -3.22 0.20 11.33
N LEU A 228 -4.06 -0.23 10.39
CA LEU A 228 -5.02 0.66 9.75
C LEU A 228 -6.12 1.10 10.73
N ARG A 229 -6.53 2.36 10.63
CA ARG A 229 -7.62 2.90 11.46
C ARG A 229 -9.00 2.43 11.02
N GLU A 230 -9.10 1.93 9.79
CA GLU A 230 -10.33 1.42 9.18
C GLU A 230 -10.05 0.21 8.27
N PRO A 231 -11.06 -0.62 7.97
CA PRO A 231 -10.89 -1.72 7.03
C PRO A 231 -10.42 -1.24 5.65
N VAL A 232 -9.52 -2.00 5.01
CA VAL A 232 -8.97 -1.70 3.68
C VAL A 232 -10.07 -1.40 2.66
N SER A 233 -11.16 -2.18 2.65
CA SER A 233 -12.28 -1.99 1.73
C SER A 233 -12.96 -0.62 1.85
N LEU A 234 -12.99 -0.03 3.06
CA LEU A 234 -13.55 1.30 3.29
C LEU A 234 -12.56 2.40 2.92
N LEU A 235 -11.29 2.21 3.29
CA LEU A 235 -10.18 3.09 2.90
C LEU A 235 -10.14 3.26 1.37
N LEU A 236 -10.18 2.13 0.65
CA LEU A 236 -10.19 2.09 -0.81
C LEU A 236 -11.40 2.83 -1.39
N LYS A 237 -12.63 2.60 -0.89
CA LYS A 237 -13.82 3.32 -1.37
C LYS A 237 -13.74 4.83 -1.17
N LYS A 238 -13.09 5.28 -0.09
CA LYS A 238 -12.93 6.70 0.23
C LYS A 238 -11.83 7.37 -0.59
N TYR A 239 -10.73 6.67 -0.85
CA TYR A 239 -9.49 7.28 -1.31
C TYR A 239 -8.84 6.64 -2.54
N GLN A 240 -9.29 5.48 -3.04
CA GLN A 240 -8.66 4.79 -4.20
C GLN A 240 -8.92 5.49 -5.54
N PHE A 241 -10.03 6.22 -5.68
CA PHE A 241 -10.32 7.02 -6.88
C PHE A 241 -9.58 8.37 -6.87
N SER A 242 -8.44 8.45 -6.19
CA SER A 242 -7.71 9.67 -5.78
C SER A 242 -7.17 10.48 -6.96
N THR A 243 -7.97 11.45 -7.42
CA THR A 243 -7.48 12.61 -8.17
C THR A 243 -7.27 13.87 -7.29
N HIS A 244 -7.63 13.88 -6.00
CA HIS A 244 -7.78 15.16 -5.26
C HIS A 244 -6.97 15.36 -3.98
N LYS A 245 -6.55 14.31 -3.23
CA LYS A 245 -5.85 14.49 -1.94
C LYS A 245 -4.47 13.86 -1.90
N GLU A 246 -3.52 14.59 -1.33
CA GLU A 246 -2.18 14.09 -1.04
C GLU A 246 -2.19 13.40 0.33
N LEU A 247 -1.57 12.23 0.38
CA LEU A 247 -1.33 11.51 1.63
C LEU A 247 0.06 11.89 2.14
N VAL A 248 0.20 12.07 3.44
CA VAL A 248 1.50 12.10 4.10
C VAL A 248 1.82 10.70 4.58
N VAL A 249 2.99 10.17 4.22
CA VAL A 249 3.56 8.96 4.82
C VAL A 249 4.85 9.33 5.53
N PHE A 250 4.94 8.93 6.79
CA PHE A 250 6.11 9.09 7.64
C PHE A 250 6.67 7.70 7.98
N GLY A 251 7.96 7.49 7.75
CA GLY A 251 8.59 6.19 7.92
C GLY A 251 10.11 6.23 7.84
N VAL A 252 10.70 5.05 7.74
CA VAL A 252 12.14 4.85 7.52
C VAL A 252 12.35 4.35 6.11
N ILE A 253 13.39 4.81 5.41
CA ILE A 253 13.77 4.22 4.12
C ILE A 253 14.43 2.87 4.40
N SER A 254 13.81 1.78 3.95
CA SER A 254 14.33 0.42 4.18
C SER A 254 15.17 -0.08 3.02
N GLN A 255 14.83 0.31 1.80
CA GLN A 255 15.56 -0.05 0.59
C GLN A 255 15.41 1.06 -0.45
N PHE A 256 16.47 1.26 -1.23
CA PHE A 256 16.49 2.05 -2.44
C PHE A 256 17.57 1.47 -3.35
N GLU A 257 17.57 1.83 -4.62
CA GLU A 257 18.57 1.34 -5.57
C GLU A 257 19.96 1.90 -5.21
N GLU A 258 20.77 1.08 -4.53
CA GLU A 258 22.24 1.19 -4.51
C GLU A 258 22.83 0.16 -5.49
N LYS A 259 24.05 0.40 -6.00
CA LYS A 259 24.71 -0.45 -7.02
C LYS A 259 24.56 -1.95 -6.69
N ALA A 260 24.14 -2.73 -7.68
CA ALA A 260 23.80 -4.14 -7.55
C ALA A 260 24.85 -4.97 -6.80
N ILE A 261 24.38 -5.82 -5.89
CA ILE A 261 25.19 -6.86 -5.25
C ILE A 261 25.45 -7.94 -6.32
N GLU A 262 26.71 -8.18 -6.65
CA GLU A 262 27.11 -9.27 -7.54
C GLU A 262 26.73 -10.62 -6.90
N THR A 263 25.83 -11.36 -7.52
CA THR A 263 25.51 -12.74 -7.13
C THR A 263 26.58 -13.68 -7.68
N ASN A 264 27.20 -14.46 -6.80
CA ASN A 264 28.25 -15.43 -7.16
C ASN A 264 27.73 -16.56 -8.06
N GLU A 265 28.62 -17.09 -8.91
CA GLU A 265 28.35 -18.19 -9.83
C GLU A 265 28.04 -19.51 -9.10
N LYS A 266 27.21 -20.35 -9.75
CA LYS A 266 26.77 -21.67 -9.28
C LYS A 266 27.95 -22.56 -8.87
N THR A 267 27.88 -23.11 -7.66
CA THR A 267 28.84 -24.10 -7.15
C THR A 267 28.34 -25.53 -7.41
N ASP A 268 29.25 -26.43 -7.78
CA ASP A 268 28.95 -27.86 -7.98
C ASP A 268 28.58 -28.54 -6.64
N PHE A 269 27.53 -29.36 -6.68
CA PHE A 269 26.85 -29.91 -5.51
C PHE A 269 27.64 -31.01 -4.80
N ILE A 270 27.99 -30.82 -3.51
CA ILE A 270 28.64 -31.85 -2.69
C ILE A 270 27.86 -32.16 -1.39
N LYS A 271 27.10 -31.21 -0.81
CA LYS A 271 26.36 -31.39 0.46
C LYS A 271 24.93 -30.85 0.41
N PHE A 272 24.06 -31.36 1.30
CA PHE A 272 22.68 -30.88 1.47
C PHE A 272 22.60 -29.39 1.85
N SER A 273 23.57 -28.88 2.62
CA SER A 273 23.70 -27.45 2.92
C SER A 273 23.82 -26.60 1.65
N ASP A 274 24.56 -27.11 0.66
CA ASP A 274 24.81 -26.40 -0.59
C ASP A 274 23.52 -26.36 -1.44
N ALA A 275 22.74 -27.44 -1.40
CA ALA A 275 21.42 -27.49 -2.02
C ALA A 275 20.44 -26.48 -1.39
N ILE A 276 20.43 -26.34 -0.05
CA ILE A 276 19.58 -25.34 0.64
C ILE A 276 20.01 -23.91 0.33
N ASN A 277 21.32 -23.63 0.32
CA ASN A 277 21.83 -22.30 -0.02
C ASN A 277 21.50 -21.93 -1.47
N ASN A 278 21.66 -22.87 -2.41
CA ASN A 278 21.25 -22.66 -3.80
C ASN A 278 19.74 -22.41 -3.93
N LEU A 279 18.89 -23.08 -3.15
CA LEU A 279 17.46 -22.77 -3.12
C LEU A 279 17.17 -21.35 -2.58
N ALA A 280 17.93 -20.90 -1.57
CA ALA A 280 17.83 -19.53 -1.07
C ALA A 280 18.26 -18.49 -2.11
N GLU A 281 19.34 -18.74 -2.86
CA GLU A 281 19.78 -17.88 -3.96
C GLU A 281 18.75 -17.84 -5.10
N ILE A 282 18.21 -18.99 -5.50
CA ILE A 282 17.11 -19.07 -6.48
C ILE A 282 15.91 -18.25 -6.00
N LYS A 283 15.57 -18.33 -4.71
CA LYS A 283 14.49 -17.51 -4.14
C LYS A 283 14.81 -16.01 -4.25
N ILE A 284 16.02 -15.58 -3.90
CA ILE A 284 16.43 -14.17 -4.02
C ILE A 284 16.31 -13.70 -5.48
N SER A 285 16.82 -14.49 -6.43
CA SER A 285 16.69 -14.16 -7.85
C SER A 285 15.22 -14.13 -8.30
N LEU A 286 14.38 -15.03 -7.79
CA LEU A 286 12.95 -15.04 -8.09
C LEU A 286 12.26 -13.78 -7.54
N ASP A 287 12.53 -13.42 -6.28
CA ASP A 287 12.00 -12.20 -5.66
C ASP A 287 12.46 -10.97 -6.45
N GLN A 288 13.73 -10.89 -6.86
CA GLN A 288 14.23 -9.79 -7.71
C GLN A 288 13.51 -9.69 -9.05
N ASN A 289 13.16 -10.83 -9.68
CA ASN A 289 12.44 -10.83 -10.95
C ASN A 289 10.96 -10.45 -10.79
N ILE A 290 10.34 -10.75 -9.65
CA ILE A 290 8.90 -10.51 -9.44
C ILE A 290 8.63 -9.16 -8.76
N SER A 291 9.37 -8.85 -7.70
CA SER A 291 9.15 -7.71 -6.80
C SER A 291 10.41 -6.87 -6.59
N GLY A 292 11.47 -7.07 -7.39
CA GLY A 292 12.70 -6.29 -7.32
C GLY A 292 12.45 -4.79 -7.48
N LEU A 293 13.30 -3.99 -6.83
CA LEU A 293 13.28 -2.53 -6.95
C LEU A 293 13.49 -2.11 -8.40
N ALA A 294 12.50 -1.43 -8.96
CA ALA A 294 12.66 -0.75 -10.24
C ALA A 294 13.56 0.49 -10.08
N THR A 295 14.17 0.93 -11.17
CA THR A 295 14.98 2.16 -11.14
C THR A 295 14.17 3.35 -10.66
N GLY A 296 14.71 4.08 -9.69
CA GLY A 296 14.02 5.21 -9.04
C GLY A 296 12.91 4.81 -8.06
N GLU A 297 12.89 3.55 -7.61
CA GLU A 297 12.00 3.06 -6.57
C GLU A 297 12.66 3.13 -5.18
N VAL A 298 11.87 3.52 -4.18
CA VAL A 298 12.26 3.63 -2.77
C VAL A 298 11.21 2.92 -1.93
N ILE A 299 11.66 2.00 -1.09
CA ILE A 299 10.82 1.32 -0.12
C ILE A 299 10.87 2.06 1.20
N ILE A 300 9.68 2.42 1.68
CA ILE A 300 9.49 3.04 2.99
C ILE A 300 8.87 1.99 3.90
N ASP A 301 9.46 1.80 5.07
CA ASP A 301 8.84 1.11 6.18
C ASP A 301 8.00 2.12 6.99
N PRO A 302 6.65 2.14 6.83
CA PRO A 302 5.83 3.22 7.35
C PRO A 302 5.62 3.09 8.87
N ILE A 303 5.63 4.24 9.54
CA ILE A 303 5.22 4.40 10.94
C ILE A 303 3.83 5.02 11.01
N ALA A 304 3.55 6.04 10.19
CA ALA A 304 2.24 6.67 10.13
C ALA A 304 1.88 7.10 8.72
N ALA A 305 0.57 7.13 8.44
CA ALA A 305 0.04 7.78 7.24
C ALA A 305 -1.23 8.57 7.58
N TYR A 306 -1.30 9.81 7.09
CA TYR A 306 -2.38 10.73 7.42
C TYR A 306 -2.65 11.75 6.31
N PHE A 307 -3.88 12.26 6.28
CA PHE A 307 -4.25 13.41 5.45
C PHE A 307 -4.18 14.70 6.27
N GLU A 308 -3.71 15.79 5.64
CA GLU A 308 -3.79 17.17 6.15
C GLU A 308 -4.97 17.95 5.56
#